data_AF-A0A9E1JXW7-F1
#
_entry.id   AF-A0A9E1JXW7-F1
#
_cell.length_a   1.000
_cell.length_b   1.000
_cell.length_c   1.000
_cell.angle_alpha   90.00
_cell.angle_beta   90.00
_cell.angle_gamma   90.00
#
_symmetry.space_group_name_H-M   'P 1'
#
loop_
_entity.id
_entity.type
_entity.pdbx_description
1 polymer ?
#
loop_
_entity_poly.entity_id
_entity_poly.type
_entity_poly.pdbx_seq_one_letter_code
_entity_poly.pdbx_strand_id
1 'polypeptide(L)'
;MKEKSCLKKNSCRICLSSDIQKVVELTPTPPGNNFISGDQMDKLEEVFPLDLYFCNVCHHIQLGHVVDPQFLFQNDYSYVS
;
A
#
# COMPACT_ATOMS: atom_id res chain seq x y z
N MET A 1 0.72 15.35 -15.43
CA MET A 1 1.84 14.64 -14.77
C MET A 1 1.20 13.81 -13.68
N LYS A 2 1.18 12.47 -13.82
CA LYS A 2 0.35 11.57 -13.01
C LYS A 2 0.68 11.75 -11.52
N GLU A 3 -0.31 12.15 -10.73
CA GLU A 3 -0.23 12.14 -9.28
C GLU A 3 0.18 10.74 -8.82
N LYS A 4 1.17 10.65 -7.93
CA LYS A 4 1.64 9.37 -7.41
C LYS A 4 0.43 8.62 -6.83
N SER A 5 0.17 7.43 -7.35
CA SER A 5 -0.82 6.43 -6.92
C SER A 5 -0.68 5.99 -5.46
N CYS A 6 0.15 6.65 -4.66
CA CYS A 6 0.55 6.23 -3.33
C CYS A 6 0.90 7.42 -2.42
N LEU A 7 0.17 7.58 -1.32
CA LEU A 7 0.35 8.64 -0.33
C LEU A 7 1.00 8.10 0.95
N LYS A 8 2.03 8.77 1.46
CA LYS A 8 2.58 8.46 2.79
C LYS A 8 1.68 9.01 3.90
N LYS A 9 1.35 8.16 4.89
CA LYS A 9 0.54 8.54 6.04
C LYS A 9 1.42 8.93 7.22
N ASN A 10 1.20 10.14 7.76
CA ASN A 10 1.98 10.69 8.88
C ASN A 10 1.26 10.61 10.24
N SER A 11 0.09 9.97 10.29
CA SER A 11 -0.70 9.83 11.52
C SER A 11 -1.45 8.51 11.57
N CYS A 12 -1.70 8.03 12.78
CA CYS A 12 -2.43 6.79 13.01
C CYS A 12 -3.85 6.88 12.44
N ARG A 13 -4.25 5.87 11.67
CA ARG A 13 -5.60 5.79 11.07
C ARG A 13 -6.73 5.74 12.11
N ILE A 14 -6.45 5.21 13.30
CA ILE A 14 -7.47 4.98 14.34
C ILE A 14 -7.58 6.17 15.29
N CYS A 15 -6.47 6.60 15.90
CA CYS A 15 -6.48 7.63 16.94
C CYS A 15 -5.93 9.00 16.49
N LEU A 16 -5.55 9.15 15.22
CA LEU A 16 -5.01 10.38 14.62
C LEU A 16 -3.71 10.93 15.21
N SER A 17 -3.12 10.26 16.21
CA SER A 17 -1.80 10.61 16.75
C SER A 17 -0.72 10.55 15.66
N SER A 18 0.21 11.50 15.67
CA SER A 18 1.42 11.48 14.85
C SER A 18 2.53 10.62 15.43
N ASP A 19 2.35 10.08 16.64
CA ASP A 19 3.31 9.21 17.32
C ASP A 19 3.24 7.78 16.77
N ILE A 20 3.73 7.63 15.54
CA ILE A 20 3.85 6.38 14.82
C ILE A 20 5.32 6.10 14.50
N GLN A 21 5.78 4.88 14.77
CA GLN A 21 7.16 4.46 14.57
C GLN A 21 7.23 3.36 13.50
N LYS A 22 8.13 3.48 12.53
CA LYS A 22 8.42 2.38 11.61
C LYS A 22 9.04 1.22 12.39
N VAL A 23 8.43 0.04 12.33
CA VAL A 23 8.87 -1.15 13.07
C VAL A 23 9.33 -2.29 12.17
N VAL A 24 8.83 -2.37 10.93
CA VAL A 24 9.26 -3.36 9.95
C VAL A 24 9.39 -2.67 8.60
N GLU A 25 10.48 -2.94 7.90
CA GLU A 25 10.70 -2.56 6.51
C GLU A 25 10.61 -3.83 5.65
N LEU A 26 9.68 -3.84 4.71
CA LEU A 26 9.45 -4.95 3.78
C LEU A 26 9.87 -4.53 2.37
N THR A 27 10.28 -5.50 1.56
CA THR A 27 10.59 -5.26 0.15
C THR A 27 9.37 -4.65 -0.56
N PRO A 28 9.53 -3.54 -1.30
CA PRO A 28 8.45 -2.98 -2.12
C PRO A 28 7.92 -4.05 -3.08
N THR A 29 6.61 -4.21 -3.12
CA THR A 29 5.94 -5.30 -3.84
C THR A 29 4.82 -4.73 -4.71
N PRO A 30 4.55 -5.29 -5.91
CA PRO A 30 3.38 -4.91 -6.69
C PRO A 30 2.06 -5.31 -6.00
N PRO A 31 0.91 -4.82 -6.48
CA PRO A 31 -0.40 -5.22 -5.95
C PRO A 31 -0.64 -6.71 -6.16
N GLY A 32 -0.91 -7.44 -5.06
CA GLY A 32 -1.04 -8.90 -5.10
C GLY A 32 -2.19 -9.45 -5.95
N ASN A 33 -3.19 -8.61 -6.29
CA ASN A 33 -4.35 -9.00 -7.09
C ASN A 33 -4.25 -8.58 -8.57
N ASN A 34 -3.13 -7.96 -8.98
CA ASN A 34 -2.95 -7.50 -10.35
C ASN A 34 -2.21 -8.56 -11.19
N PHE A 35 -2.92 -9.64 -11.55
CA PHE A 35 -2.35 -10.73 -12.33
C PHE A 35 -1.96 -10.29 -13.74
N ILE A 36 -0.76 -10.64 -14.18
CA ILE A 36 -0.27 -10.38 -15.53
C ILE A 36 -0.41 -11.63 -16.41
N SER A 37 -0.66 -11.42 -17.71
CA SER A 37 -0.65 -12.50 -18.69
C SER A 37 0.77 -12.87 -19.13
N GLY A 38 0.97 -14.05 -19.72
CA GLY A 38 2.31 -14.54 -20.09
C GLY A 38 3.06 -13.61 -21.08
N ASP A 39 2.35 -12.91 -21.95
CA ASP A 39 2.88 -11.90 -22.87
C ASP A 39 3.33 -10.59 -22.17
N GLN A 40 3.07 -10.46 -20.87
CA GLN A 40 3.40 -9.29 -20.06
C GLN A 40 4.54 -9.53 -19.07
N MET A 41 5.13 -10.73 -19.05
CA MET A 41 6.17 -11.10 -18.07
C MET A 41 7.41 -10.18 -18.08
N ASP A 42 7.76 -9.61 -19.23
CA ASP A 42 8.91 -8.70 -19.36
C ASP A 42 8.59 -7.24 -19.00
N LYS A 43 7.32 -6.93 -18.66
CA LYS A 43 6.92 -5.57 -18.28
C LYS A 43 7.26 -5.30 -16.81
N LEU A 44 7.76 -4.11 -16.55
CA LEU A 44 7.97 -3.64 -15.18
C LEU A 44 6.61 -3.37 -14.51
N GLU A 45 6.41 -3.97 -13.34
CA GLU A 45 5.27 -3.71 -12.49
C GLU A 45 5.51 -2.50 -11.57
N GLU A 46 4.46 -1.75 -11.29
CA GLU A 46 4.51 -0.68 -10.31
C GLU A 46 4.57 -1.28 -8.90
N VAL A 47 5.59 -0.91 -8.13
CA VAL A 47 5.82 -1.42 -6.78
C VAL A 47 5.53 -0.36 -5.72
N PHE A 48 5.02 -0.82 -4.56
CA PHE A 48 4.60 0.05 -3.48
C PHE A 48 5.36 -0.27 -2.19
N PRO A 49 5.76 0.74 -1.39
CA PRO A 49 6.42 0.48 -0.11
C PRO A 49 5.47 -0.18 0.89
N LEU A 50 5.95 -1.22 1.57
CA LEU A 50 5.18 -2.02 2.53
C LEU A 50 5.66 -1.88 3.98
N ASP A 51 6.26 -0.72 4.30
CA ASP A 51 6.69 -0.39 5.66
C ASP A 51 5.52 -0.48 6.66
N LEU A 52 5.74 -1.17 7.78
CA LEU A 52 4.80 -1.24 8.90
C LEU A 52 5.16 -0.22 9.97
N TYR A 53 4.14 0.48 10.45
CA TYR A 53 4.24 1.48 11.51
C TYR A 53 3.38 1.07 12.70
N PHE A 54 3.95 1.19 13.90
CA PHE A 54 3.29 0.97 15.18
C PHE A 54 2.92 2.31 15.81
N CYS A 55 1.67 2.47 16.26
CA CYS A 55 1.22 3.64 17.00
C CYS A 55 1.53 3.50 18.49
N ASN A 56 2.34 4.39 19.06
CA ASN A 56 2.70 4.36 20.48
C ASN A 56 1.56 4.80 21.42
N VAL A 57 0.45 5.34 20.87
CA VAL A 57 -0.71 5.81 21.66
C VAL A 57 -1.80 4.75 21.77
N CYS A 58 -2.18 4.12 20.65
CA CYS A 58 -3.28 3.14 20.63
C CYS A 58 -2.84 1.72 20.26
N HIS A 59 -1.54 1.49 20.06
CA HIS A 59 -0.93 0.20 19.73
C HIS A 59 -1.41 -0.42 18.40
N HIS A 60 -2.05 0.35 17.53
CA HIS A 60 -2.43 -0.09 16.19
C HIS A 60 -1.20 -0.23 15.27
N ILE A 61 -1.13 -1.33 14.52
CA ILE A 61 -0.16 -1.54 13.44
C ILE A 61 -0.83 -1.21 12.10
N GLN A 62 -0.14 -0.45 11.25
CA GLN A 62 -0.65 -0.04 9.93
C GLN A 62 0.46 0.02 8.88
N LEU A 63 0.09 -0.04 7.61
CA LEU A 63 0.98 0.34 6.51
C LEU A 63 1.26 1.85 6.54
N GLY A 64 2.50 2.24 6.25
CA GLY A 64 2.92 3.64 6.18
C GLY A 64 2.45 4.38 4.92
N HIS A 65 1.97 3.66 3.91
CA HIS A 65 1.53 4.21 2.64
C HIS A 65 0.12 3.73 2.28
N VAL A 66 -0.60 4.58 1.54
CA VAL A 66 -1.97 4.35 1.08
C VAL A 66 -1.96 4.43 -0.43
N VAL A 67 -2.17 3.29 -1.09
CA VAL A 67 -2.33 3.22 -2.53
C VAL A 67 -3.73 3.71 -2.91
N ASP A 68 -3.85 4.40 -4.04
CA ASP A 68 -5.12 4.89 -4.57
C ASP A 68 -6.12 3.73 -4.71
N PRO A 69 -7.31 3.80 -4.07
CA PRO A 69 -8.35 2.79 -4.23
C PRO A 69 -8.76 2.60 -5.70
N GLN A 70 -8.73 3.66 -6.51
CA GLN A 70 -9.05 3.56 -7.93
C GLN A 70 -8.07 2.65 -8.67
N PHE A 71 -6.79 2.74 -8.32
CA PHE A 71 -5.75 1.87 -8.86
C PHE A 71 -5.91 0.41 -8.41
N LEU A 72 -6.27 0.17 -7.14
CA LEU A 72 -6.39 -1.19 -6.60
C LEU A 72 -7.67 -1.94 -7.03
N PHE A 73 -8.78 -1.22 -7.24
CA PHE A 73 -10.10 -1.85 -7.30
C PHE A 73 -10.85 -1.66 -8.63
N GLN A 74 -10.40 -0.81 -9.56
CA GLN A 74 -11.17 -0.55 -10.79
C GLN A 74 -10.94 -1.55 -11.92
N ASN A 75 -9.75 -2.16 -12.02
CA ASN A 75 -9.41 -3.05 -13.12
C ASN A 75 -9.58 -4.51 -12.68
N ASP A 76 -10.70 -5.13 -13.05
CA ASP A 76 -10.92 -6.57 -12.93
C ASP A 76 -10.60 -7.14 -11.54
N TYR A 77 -11.15 -6.49 -10.50
CA TYR A 77 -10.96 -6.91 -9.11
C TYR A 77 -11.34 -8.39 -8.96
N SER A 78 -10.33 -9.24 -8.83
CA SER A 78 -10.49 -10.69 -9.01
C SER A 78 -11.22 -11.38 -7.87
N TYR A 79 -11.59 -10.64 -6.81
CA TYR A 79 -12.24 -11.15 -5.62
C TYR A 79 -13.64 -10.55 -5.48
N VAL A 80 -14.62 -11.14 -6.17
CA VAL A 80 -16.04 -10.80 -6.03
C VAL A 80 -16.74 -11.87 -5.19
N SER A 81 -17.52 -11.43 -4.19
CA SER A 81 -18.35 -12.30 -3.33
C SER A 81 -19.71 -12.57 -3.93
#